data_AF-A0A644UKN1-F1
#
_entry.id   AF-A0A644UKN1-F1
#
_cell.length_a   1.000
_cell.length_b   1.000
_cell.length_c   1.000
_cell.angle_alpha   90.00
_cell.angle_beta   90.00
_cell.angle_gamma   90.00
#
_symmetry.space_group_name_H-M   'P 1'
#
loop_
_entity.id
_entity.type
_entity.pdbx_description
1 polymer ?
#
loop_
_entity_poly.entity_id
_entity_poly.type
_entity_poly.pdbx_seq_one_letter_code
_entity_poly.pdbx_strand_id
1 'polypeptide(L)'
;MDKYQRYIDKNIENFKKSHNIMIQESKIPKYTQKDVLRIMQISQATLYRLRKKHGLLTQNVKRRYTEEEIEEISNIIINENK
;
A
#
# COMPACT_ATOMS: atom_id res chain seq x y z
N MET A 1 -0.06 -42.75 -2.41
CA MET A 1 -0.96 -41.67 -2.87
C MET A 1 -1.54 -42.03 -4.22
N ASP A 2 -2.86 -41.94 -4.37
CA ASP A 2 -3.58 -42.33 -5.59
C ASP A 2 -3.34 -41.32 -6.75
N LYS A 3 -3.59 -41.76 -8.00
CA LYS A 3 -3.46 -40.96 -9.22
C LYS A 3 -4.33 -39.70 -9.20
N TYR A 4 -5.53 -39.77 -8.62
CA TYR A 4 -6.40 -38.60 -8.45
C TYR A 4 -5.80 -37.59 -7.48
N GLN A 5 -5.28 -38.03 -6.33
CA GLN A 5 -4.62 -37.12 -5.39
C GLN A 5 -3.44 -36.37 -6.04
N ARG A 6 -2.58 -37.07 -6.80
CA ARG A 6 -1.47 -36.45 -7.54
C ARG A 6 -1.94 -35.45 -8.59
N TYR A 7 -3.08 -35.69 -9.23
CA TYR A 7 -3.66 -34.76 -10.20
C TYR A 7 -4.18 -33.49 -9.50
N ILE A 8 -4.86 -33.62 -8.37
CA ILE A 8 -5.34 -32.47 -7.59
C ILE A 8 -4.16 -31.62 -7.09
N ASP A 9 -3.14 -32.24 -6.49
CA ASP A 9 -1.99 -31.53 -5.94
C ASP A 9 -1.25 -30.73 -7.03
N LYS A 10 -1.05 -31.34 -8.21
CA LYS A 10 -0.39 -30.70 -9.35
C LYS A 10 -1.20 -29.52 -9.92
N ASN A 11 -2.53 -29.63 -9.93
CA ASN A 11 -3.39 -28.54 -10.38
C ASN A 11 -3.44 -27.38 -9.36
N ILE A 12 -3.42 -27.67 -8.06
CA ILE A 12 -3.30 -26.64 -7.01
C ILE A 12 -1.94 -25.93 -7.11
N GLU A 13 -0.87 -26.69 -7.34
CA GLU A 13 0.48 -26.13 -7.52
C GLU A 13 0.54 -25.24 -8.78
N ASN A 14 0.02 -25.70 -9.91
CA ASN A 14 -0.10 -24.91 -11.13
C ASN A 14 -1.00 -23.68 -10.96
N PHE A 15 -2.08 -23.78 -10.18
CA PHE A 15 -2.93 -22.65 -9.86
C PHE A 15 -2.16 -21.62 -9.03
N LYS A 16 -1.48 -22.03 -7.96
CA LYS A 16 -0.62 -21.15 -7.15
C LYS A 16 0.52 -20.52 -7.98
N LYS A 17 1.09 -21.26 -8.93
CA LYS A 17 2.17 -20.83 -9.81
C LYS A 17 1.70 -19.87 -10.92
N SER A 18 0.49 -20.10 -11.46
CA SER A 18 -0.14 -19.23 -12.47
C SER A 18 -0.68 -17.95 -11.86
N HIS A 19 -1.22 -18.02 -10.64
CA HIS A 19 -1.76 -16.87 -9.95
C HIS A 19 -0.70 -16.08 -9.21
N ASN A 20 0.51 -16.64 -9.00
CA ASN A 20 1.67 -16.05 -8.33
C ASN A 20 1.30 -14.73 -7.66
N ILE A 21 0.46 -14.83 -6.62
CA ILE A 21 -0.14 -13.65 -6.00
C ILE A 21 1.00 -13.15 -5.14
N MET A 22 1.99 -12.50 -5.77
CA MET A 22 2.92 -11.62 -5.10
C MET A 22 2.03 -10.49 -4.60
N ILE A 23 1.46 -10.70 -3.42
CA ILE A 23 0.81 -9.64 -2.69
C ILE A 23 1.90 -8.60 -2.49
N GLN A 24 1.77 -7.49 -3.23
CA GLN A 24 2.68 -6.36 -3.07
C GLN A 24 2.33 -5.73 -1.72
N GLU A 25 3.09 -6.11 -0.69
CA GLU A 25 2.83 -5.69 0.70
C GLU A 25 2.76 -4.16 0.82
N SER A 26 3.55 -3.46 0.01
CA SER A 26 3.60 -2.00 -0.05
C SER A 26 2.29 -1.34 -0.48
N LYS A 27 1.43 -2.08 -1.19
CA LYS A 27 0.12 -1.62 -1.69
C LYS A 27 -1.04 -1.96 -0.76
N ILE A 28 -0.79 -2.71 0.31
CA ILE A 28 -1.82 -3.06 1.28
C ILE A 28 -2.09 -1.85 2.19
N PRO A 29 -3.34 -1.35 2.28
CA PRO A 29 -3.67 -0.24 3.16
C PRO A 29 -3.58 -0.68 4.63
N LYS A 30 -2.58 -0.18 5.37
CA LYS A 30 -2.30 -0.61 6.76
C LYS A 30 -2.20 0.52 7.78
N TYR A 31 -1.72 1.69 7.39
CA TYR A 31 -1.45 2.77 8.33
C TYR A 31 -2.64 3.70 8.55
N THR A 32 -2.94 4.04 9.79
CA THR A 32 -3.91 5.10 10.08
C THR A 32 -3.32 6.47 9.76
N GLN A 33 -4.15 7.51 9.66
CA GLN A 33 -3.64 8.88 9.54
C GLN A 33 -2.72 9.24 10.73
N LYS A 34 -3.04 8.80 11.95
CA LYS A 34 -2.21 9.03 13.14
C LYS A 34 -0.82 8.39 13.00
N ASP A 35 -0.75 7.22 12.39
CA ASP A 35 0.52 6.53 12.15
C ASP A 35 1.35 7.29 11.11
N VAL A 36 0.73 7.75 10.02
CA VAL A 36 1.41 8.57 9.00
C VAL A 36 2.01 9.83 9.61
N LEU A 37 1.24 10.58 10.41
CA LEU A 37 1.75 11.78 11.08
C LEU A 37 2.95 11.48 11.98
N ARG A 38 2.93 10.34 12.68
CA ARG A 38 4.03 9.89 13.55
C ARG A 38 5.26 9.49 12.74
N ILE A 39 5.09 8.65 11.72
CA ILE A 39 6.16 8.12 10.87
C ILE A 39 6.89 9.27 10.16
N MET A 40 6.11 10.19 9.58
CA MET A 40 6.64 11.30 8.79
C MET A 40 7.06 12.50 9.66
N GLN A 41 6.71 12.51 10.94
CA GLN A 41 6.94 13.62 11.87
C GLN A 41 6.40 14.97 11.37
N ILE A 42 5.20 14.96 10.77
CA ILE A 42 4.55 16.15 10.23
C ILE A 42 3.23 16.46 10.95
N SER A 43 2.81 17.72 10.88
CA SER A 43 1.50 18.14 11.38
C SER A 43 0.36 17.67 10.46
N GLN A 44 -0.83 17.54 11.04
CA GLN A 44 -2.07 17.28 10.29
C GLN A 44 -2.32 18.33 9.21
N ALA A 45 -2.02 19.60 9.49
CA ALA A 45 -2.16 20.70 8.54
C ALA A 45 -1.19 20.57 7.37
N THR A 46 0.05 20.16 7.64
CA THR A 46 1.07 19.90 6.61
C THR A 46 0.62 18.76 5.70
N LEU A 47 0.19 17.63 6.28
CA LEU A 47 -0.34 16.49 5.51
C LEU A 47 -1.53 16.89 4.63
N TYR A 48 -2.47 17.67 5.18
CA TYR A 48 -3.61 18.18 4.41
C TYR A 48 -3.20 19.09 3.25
N ARG A 49 -2.27 20.02 3.49
CA ARG A 49 -1.74 20.93 2.45
C ARG A 49 -1.08 20.15 1.31
N LEU A 50 -0.21 19.19 1.64
CA LEU A 50 0.45 18.34 0.65
C LEU A 50 -0.57 17.58 -0.19
N ARG A 51 -1.54 16.95 0.47
CA ARG A 51 -2.60 16.21 -0.22
C ARG A 51 -3.43 17.09 -1.15
N LYS A 52 -3.78 18.30 -0.70
CA LYS A 52 -4.54 19.25 -1.52
C LYS A 52 -3.75 19.74 -2.72
N LYS A 53 -2.48 20.11 -2.51
CA LYS A 53 -1.60 20.66 -3.54
C LYS A 53 -1.32 19.65 -4.66
N HIS A 54 -1.14 18.38 -4.31
CA HIS A 54 -0.76 17.30 -5.24
C HIS A 54 -1.93 16.40 -5.66
N GLY A 55 -3.18 16.80 -5.41
CA GLY A 55 -4.35 16.03 -5.83
C GLY A 55 -4.56 14.69 -5.11
N LEU A 56 -3.89 14.45 -3.98
CA LEU A 56 -3.99 13.23 -3.15
C LEU A 56 -5.15 13.29 -2.13
N LEU A 57 -6.09 14.22 -2.32
CA LEU A 57 -7.34 14.22 -1.58
C LEU A 57 -8.18 13.04 -2.04
N THR A 58 -8.46 12.13 -1.12
CA THR A 58 -9.24 10.93 -1.43
C THR A 58 -10.71 11.21 -1.21
N GLN A 59 -11.56 10.56 -1.99
CA GLN A 59 -13.01 10.66 -1.84
C GLN A 59 -13.44 10.30 -0.41
N ASN A 60 -14.08 11.27 0.23
CA ASN A 60 -14.73 11.38 1.54
C ASN A 60 -14.20 10.61 2.78
N VAL A 61 -13.66 9.40 2.71
CA VAL A 61 -13.12 8.69 3.89
C VAL A 61 -12.01 7.70 3.48
N LYS A 62 -10.75 8.16 3.38
CA LYS A 62 -9.62 7.21 3.40
C LYS A 62 -9.54 6.60 4.79
N ARG A 63 -9.60 5.27 4.90
CA ARG A 63 -9.48 4.58 6.20
C ARG A 63 -8.03 4.26 6.57
N ARG A 64 -7.18 3.99 5.58
CA ARG A 64 -5.78 3.59 5.75
C ARG A 64 -4.90 4.07 4.59
N TYR A 65 -3.61 4.18 4.85
CA TYR A 65 -2.55 4.49 3.91
C TYR A 65 -1.71 3.24 3.63
N THR A 66 -1.20 3.15 2.41
CA THR A 66 -0.23 2.13 2.00
C THR A 66 1.20 2.63 2.27
N GLU A 67 2.22 1.78 2.15
CA GLU A 67 3.63 2.24 2.22
C GLU A 67 3.98 3.12 1.04
N GLU A 68 3.55 2.71 -0.16
CA GLU A 68 3.77 3.44 -1.41
C GLU A 68 3.27 4.88 -1.30
N GLU A 69 2.08 5.08 -0.73
CA GLU A 69 1.52 6.42 -0.51
C GLU A 69 2.32 7.25 0.51
N ILE A 70 2.88 6.62 1.54
CA ILE A 70 3.73 7.33 2.52
C ILE A 70 5.04 7.75 1.85
N GLU A 71 5.62 6.87 1.03
CA GLU A 71 6.84 7.14 0.28
C GLU A 71 6.64 8.26 -0.76
N GLU A 72 5.52 8.26 -1.49
CA GLU A 72 5.15 9.34 -2.40
C GLU A 72 5.08 10.69 -1.67
N ILE A 73 4.40 10.76 -0.51
CA ILE A 73 4.32 12.00 0.28
C ILE A 73 5.70 12.40 0.80
N SER A 74 6.56 11.45 1.19
CA SER A 74 7.93 11.73 1.63
C SER A 74 8.76 12.35 0.51
N ASN A 75 8.69 11.78 -0.70
CA ASN A 75 9.40 12.28 -1.87
C ASN A 75 8.96 13.69 -2.25
N ILE A 76 7.66 13.99 -2.13
CA ILE A 76 7.14 15.35 -2.32
C ILE A 76 7.79 16.32 -1.33
N ILE A 77 7.85 15.97 -0.03
CA ILE A 77 8.44 16.84 1.00
C ILE A 77 9.91 17.10 0.71
N ILE A 78 10.68 16.07 0.35
CA ILE A 78 12.11 16.20 0.04
C ILE A 78 12.31 17.11 -1.17
N ASN A 79 11.50 16.94 -2.22
CA ASN A 79 11.63 17.72 -3.45
C ASN A 79 11.16 19.18 -3.30
N GLU A 80 10.24 19.49 -2.38
CA GLU A 80 9.83 20.88 -2.11
C GLU A 80 10.86 21.66 -1.28
N ASN A 81 11.78 20.98 -0.58
CA ASN A 81 12.83 21.60 0.25
C ASN A 81 14.23 21.60 -0.42
N LYS A 82 14.32 21.16 -1.67
CA LYS A 82 15.53 21.28 -2.51
C LYS A 82 15.41 22.51 -3.41
#